data_AF-A0A352WJC0-F1
#
_entry.id   AF-A0A352WJC0-F1
#
_cell.length_a   1.000
_cell.length_b   1.000
_cell.length_c   1.000
_cell.angle_alpha   90.00
_cell.angle_beta   90.00
_cell.angle_gamma   90.00
#
_symmetry.space_group_name_H-M   'P 1'
#
loop_
_entity.id
_entity.type
_entity.pdbx_description
1 polymer ?
#
loop_
_entity_poly.entity_id
_entity_poly.type
_entity_poly.pdbx_seq_one_letter_code
_entity_poly.pdbx_strand_id
1 'polypeptide(L)'
;NNVNSDGDKNAAGFSYREADGEEVLLEGRLLGGCVDCLVNLLGTRFDKTSDFLERYKNDGFVWFLESCDLNPMSIRRAFFQMKEAGWFKYVKGFLIGRPLHFGEEMMGVDQYNAVTDILAPLGVPVIMDLDIGHLPPQMPIISGAMCEVKAADNKISIIYRYK
;
A
#
# COMPACT_ATOMS: atom_id res chain seq x y z
N ASN A 1 8.28 -9.36 -32.08
CA ASN A 1 7.19 -8.41 -32.33
C ASN A 1 7.11 -7.47 -31.14
N ASN A 2 7.69 -6.27 -31.31
CA ASN A 2 7.65 -5.16 -30.36
C ASN A 2 6.21 -4.87 -29.93
N VAL A 3 5.98 -4.81 -28.61
CA VAL A 3 4.86 -4.08 -28.04
C VAL A 3 5.47 -2.96 -27.20
N ASN A 4 5.08 -1.73 -27.55
CA ASN A 4 5.58 -0.47 -27.03
C ASN A 4 5.56 -0.40 -25.50
N SER A 5 6.67 0.08 -24.95
CA SER A 5 6.78 0.71 -23.64
C SER A 5 6.30 2.17 -23.74
N ASP A 6 4.99 2.38 -23.76
CA ASP A 6 4.41 3.70 -23.56
C ASP A 6 3.89 3.76 -22.12
N GLY A 7 4.68 4.42 -21.25
CA GLY A 7 4.29 4.68 -19.87
C GLY A 7 3.03 5.54 -19.85
N ASP A 8 1.93 4.96 -19.36
CA ASP A 8 0.64 5.60 -19.36
C ASP A 8 0.61 6.70 -18.29
N LYS A 9 0.47 7.95 -18.73
CA LYS A 9 0.42 9.12 -17.86
C LYS A 9 -1.04 9.36 -17.48
N ASN A 10 -1.43 9.07 -16.24
CA ASN A 10 -2.72 9.55 -15.72
C ASN A 10 -2.75 11.08 -15.68
N ALA A 11 -3.93 11.65 -15.93
CA ALA A 11 -4.22 13.08 -16.13
C ALA A 11 -3.88 14.02 -14.94
N ALA A 12 -3.28 13.50 -13.87
CA ALA A 12 -2.81 14.23 -12.69
C ALA A 12 -1.27 14.40 -12.63
N GLY A 13 -0.51 13.92 -13.62
CA GLY A 13 0.95 14.13 -13.68
C GLY A 13 1.76 13.29 -12.68
N PHE A 14 1.23 12.14 -12.24
CA PHE A 14 1.97 11.18 -11.42
C PHE A 14 2.57 10.06 -12.27
N SER A 15 3.87 9.82 -12.10
CA SER A 15 4.55 8.65 -12.66
C SER A 15 4.27 7.43 -11.78
N TYR A 16 3.56 6.44 -12.29
CA TYR A 16 3.79 5.06 -11.86
C TYR A 16 5.25 4.75 -12.18
N ARG A 17 6.06 4.50 -11.15
CA ARG A 17 7.46 4.13 -11.35
C ARG A 17 7.53 2.61 -11.21
N GLU A 18 7.60 1.93 -12.36
CA GLU A 18 8.37 0.70 -12.39
C GLU A 18 9.77 1.03 -11.83
N ALA A 19 10.37 0.12 -11.08
CA ALA A 19 11.68 0.31 -10.48
C ALA A 19 12.79 0.31 -11.54
N ASP A 20 12.75 1.26 -12.46
CA ASP A 20 13.86 1.62 -13.34
C ASP A 20 14.86 2.44 -12.51
N GLY A 21 15.67 1.71 -11.73
CA GLY A 21 16.96 2.13 -11.19
C GLY A 21 17.00 3.13 -10.02
N GLU A 22 15.89 3.77 -9.63
CA GLU A 22 15.89 4.66 -8.45
C GLU A 22 15.58 3.90 -7.15
N GLU A 23 16.50 4.00 -6.19
CA GLU A 23 16.39 3.38 -4.87
C GLU A 23 15.33 4.09 -4.00
N VAL A 24 14.35 3.33 -3.52
CA VAL A 24 13.36 3.80 -2.55
C VAL A 24 13.77 3.37 -1.15
N LEU A 25 13.84 4.33 -0.23
CA LEU A 25 14.13 4.10 1.19
C LEU A 25 12.97 4.61 2.05
N LEU A 26 12.46 3.76 2.94
CA LEU A 26 11.42 4.09 3.91
C LEU A 26 11.87 3.66 5.30
N GLU A 27 11.55 4.46 6.31
CA GLU A 27 11.67 4.06 7.71
C GLU A 27 10.36 4.39 8.42
N GLY A 28 9.90 3.48 9.28
CA GLY A 28 8.74 3.71 10.11
C GLY A 28 8.23 2.44 10.78
N ARG A 29 7.14 2.58 11.53
CA ARG A 29 6.43 1.46 12.14
C ARG A 29 5.51 0.80 11.12
N LEU A 30 5.64 -0.51 10.95
CA LEU A 30 4.76 -1.28 10.08
C LEU A 30 3.37 -1.39 10.65
N LEU A 31 2.36 -1.13 9.83
CA LEU A 31 0.95 -1.26 10.20
C LEU A 31 0.13 -1.69 8.99
N GLY A 32 -0.86 -2.56 9.18
CA GLY A 32 -1.77 -2.97 8.10
C GLY A 32 -2.11 -4.45 8.13
N GLY A 33 -2.35 -5.02 6.95
CA GLY A 33 -2.88 -6.36 6.72
C GLY A 33 -3.90 -6.40 5.58
N CYS A 34 -4.81 -7.39 5.65
CA CYS A 34 -5.88 -7.58 4.67
C CYS A 34 -6.92 -6.46 4.74
N VAL A 35 -7.09 -5.71 3.64
CA VAL A 35 -8.01 -4.59 3.53
C VAL A 35 -9.45 -5.05 3.76
N ASP A 36 -9.84 -6.21 3.26
CA ASP A 36 -11.17 -6.83 3.46
C ASP A 36 -11.55 -6.92 4.94
N CYS A 37 -10.58 -7.26 5.79
CA CYS A 37 -10.76 -7.36 7.23
C CYS A 37 -10.74 -5.98 7.90
N LEU A 38 -9.78 -5.15 7.51
CA LEU A 38 -9.53 -3.85 8.15
C LEU A 38 -10.72 -2.90 8.00
N VAL A 39 -11.35 -2.84 6.83
CA VAL A 39 -12.49 -1.94 6.59
C VAL A 39 -13.72 -2.29 7.43
N ASN A 40 -13.85 -3.53 7.92
CA ASN A 40 -14.95 -3.92 8.81
C ASN A 40 -14.82 -3.29 10.21
N LEU A 41 -13.62 -2.87 10.59
CA LEU A 41 -13.38 -2.21 11.88
C LEU A 41 -13.50 -0.69 11.77
N LEU A 42 -13.23 -0.13 10.60
CA LEU A 42 -13.17 1.31 10.34
C LEU A 42 -14.43 2.04 10.81
N GLY A 43 -14.25 3.07 11.63
CA GLY A 43 -15.33 3.89 12.16
C GLY A 43 -16.20 3.21 13.22
N THR A 44 -15.95 1.94 13.56
CA THR A 44 -16.62 1.26 14.68
C THR A 44 -15.98 1.65 16.01
N ARG A 45 -16.62 1.30 17.14
CA ARG A 45 -16.03 1.47 18.48
C ARG A 45 -14.71 0.69 18.69
N PHE A 46 -14.44 -0.29 17.84
CA PHE A 46 -13.22 -1.10 17.84
C PHE A 46 -12.11 -0.49 16.99
N ASP A 47 -12.42 0.54 16.18
CA ASP A 47 -11.41 1.33 15.50
C ASP A 47 -10.60 2.13 16.53
N LYS A 48 -9.42 1.62 16.88
CA LYS A 48 -8.44 2.26 17.75
C LYS A 48 -7.23 2.75 16.96
N THR A 49 -7.37 2.86 15.64
CA THR A 49 -6.28 3.23 14.74
C THR A 49 -5.78 4.64 15.04
N SER A 50 -6.68 5.62 15.19
CA SER A 50 -6.25 6.99 15.51
C SER A 50 -5.48 7.09 16.83
N ASP A 51 -5.90 6.36 17.88
CA ASP A 51 -5.21 6.33 19.18
C ASP A 51 -3.79 5.73 19.03
N PHE A 52 -3.65 4.68 18.22
CA PHE A 52 -2.37 4.06 17.92
C PHE A 52 -1.45 5.00 17.12
N LEU A 53 -2.00 5.65 16.08
CA LEU A 53 -1.26 6.60 15.25
C LEU A 53 -0.72 7.77 16.06
N GLU A 54 -1.53 8.36 16.94
CA GLU A 54 -1.08 9.46 17.81
C GLU A 54 -0.02 9.00 18.83
N ARG A 55 -0.18 7.80 19.41
CA ARG A 55 0.78 7.23 20.35
C ARG A 55 2.18 7.06 19.75
N TYR A 56 2.25 6.62 18.49
CA TYR A 56 3.49 6.30 17.80
C TYR A 56 3.84 7.29 16.67
N LYS A 57 3.26 8.49 16.65
CA LYS A 57 3.42 9.46 15.55
C LYS A 57 4.86 9.83 15.21
N ASN A 58 5.75 9.81 16.19
CA ASN A 58 7.17 10.15 16.00
C ASN A 58 7.93 9.07 15.22
N ASP A 59 7.42 7.84 15.20
CA ASP A 59 8.00 6.76 14.41
C ASP A 59 7.68 6.93 12.92
N GLY A 60 6.53 7.53 12.60
CA GLY A 60 5.92 7.45 11.27
C GLY A 60 5.44 6.02 10.96
N PHE A 61 4.68 5.87 9.87
CA PHE A 61 4.08 4.58 9.53
C PHE A 61 4.39 4.14 8.10
N VAL A 62 4.79 2.89 7.94
CA VAL A 62 4.83 2.20 6.66
C VAL A 62 3.63 1.26 6.61
N TRP A 63 2.67 1.58 5.74
CA TRP A 63 1.45 0.78 5.64
C TRP A 63 1.67 -0.41 4.73
N PHE A 64 1.40 -1.63 5.19
CA PHE A 64 1.39 -2.82 4.33
C PHE A 64 -0.04 -3.31 4.15
N LEU A 65 -0.54 -3.31 2.91
CA LEU A 65 -1.95 -3.56 2.62
C LEU A 65 -2.09 -4.51 1.44
N GLU A 66 -3.06 -5.41 1.51
CA GLU A 66 -3.35 -6.39 0.46
C GLU A 66 -4.85 -6.69 0.43
N SER A 67 -5.39 -7.17 -0.69
CA SER A 67 -6.82 -7.45 -0.86
C SER A 67 -7.06 -8.90 -1.27
N CYS A 68 -7.98 -9.56 -0.56
CA CYS A 68 -8.34 -10.95 -0.77
C CYS A 68 -9.45 -11.11 -1.80
N ASP A 69 -10.64 -10.56 -1.58
CA ASP A 69 -11.84 -10.83 -2.40
C ASP A 69 -12.46 -9.52 -2.90
N LEU A 70 -11.81 -8.38 -2.64
CA LEU A 70 -12.24 -7.09 -3.16
C LEU A 70 -11.93 -6.99 -4.66
N ASN A 71 -12.96 -6.80 -5.46
CA ASN A 71 -12.82 -6.39 -6.86
C ASN A 71 -12.23 -4.96 -6.99
N PRO A 72 -11.75 -4.53 -8.17
CA PRO A 72 -11.05 -3.24 -8.34
C PRO A 72 -11.82 -2.02 -7.80
N MET A 73 -13.14 -1.94 -8.02
CA MET A 73 -13.95 -0.83 -7.48
C MET A 73 -14.10 -0.89 -5.96
N SER A 74 -14.15 -2.09 -5.39
CA SER A 74 -14.21 -2.29 -3.94
C SER A 74 -12.89 -1.92 -3.27
N ILE A 75 -11.74 -2.26 -3.90
CA ILE A 75 -10.41 -1.80 -3.49
C ILE A 75 -10.39 -0.27 -3.47
N ARG A 76 -10.78 0.38 -4.58
CA ARG A 76 -10.80 1.85 -4.67
C ARG A 76 -11.62 2.50 -3.57
N ARG A 77 -12.83 1.98 -3.32
CA ARG A 77 -13.71 2.46 -2.25
C ARG A 77 -13.12 2.23 -0.86
N ALA A 78 -12.50 1.08 -0.61
CA ALA A 78 -11.88 0.77 0.66
C ALA A 78 -10.73 1.73 0.99
N PHE A 79 -9.81 1.95 0.05
CA PHE A 79 -8.70 2.89 0.23
C PHE A 79 -9.20 4.32 0.42
N PHE A 80 -10.25 4.73 -0.32
CA PHE A 80 -10.90 6.02 -0.11
C PHE A 80 -11.45 6.16 1.32
N GLN A 81 -12.19 5.16 1.81
CA GLN A 81 -12.74 5.18 3.18
C GLN A 81 -11.64 5.24 4.24
N MET A 82 -10.57 4.45 4.11
CA MET A 82 -9.43 4.45 5.03
C MET A 82 -8.74 5.82 5.08
N LYS A 83 -8.56 6.46 3.91
CA LYS A 83 -8.00 7.81 3.81
C LYS A 83 -8.88 8.83 4.51
N GLU A 84 -10.18 8.85 4.23
CA GLU A 84 -11.12 9.81 4.81
C GLU A 84 -11.35 9.58 6.32
N ALA A 85 -11.18 8.34 6.79
CA ALA A 85 -11.16 8.04 8.23
C ALA A 85 -9.87 8.50 8.94
N GLY A 86 -8.89 9.04 8.20
CA GLY A 86 -7.64 9.54 8.75
C GLY A 86 -6.65 8.45 9.15
N TRP A 87 -6.77 7.22 8.61
CA TRP A 87 -5.85 6.13 8.93
C TRP A 87 -4.43 6.38 8.40
N PHE A 88 -4.27 7.19 7.35
CA PHE A 88 -2.96 7.47 6.75
C PHE A 88 -2.24 8.68 7.35
N LYS A 89 -2.59 9.11 8.56
CA LYS A 89 -1.81 10.13 9.29
C LYS A 89 -0.38 9.65 9.55
N TYR A 90 0.58 10.57 9.43
CA TYR A 90 2.01 10.32 9.65
C TYR A 90 2.63 9.22 8.77
N VAL A 91 1.98 8.88 7.65
CA VAL A 91 2.47 7.88 6.70
C VAL A 91 3.81 8.31 6.09
N LYS A 92 4.69 7.33 5.90
CA LYS A 92 6.00 7.46 5.26
C LYS A 92 6.07 6.73 3.93
N GLY A 93 5.25 5.70 3.75
CA GLY A 93 5.11 4.99 2.47
C GLY A 93 4.15 3.81 2.59
N PHE A 94 3.92 3.15 1.45
CA PHE A 94 3.01 2.02 1.33
C PHE A 94 3.69 0.82 0.66
N LEU A 95 3.39 -0.37 1.17
CA LEU A 95 3.73 -1.66 0.62
C LEU A 95 2.41 -2.35 0.24
N ILE A 96 2.14 -2.50 -1.05
CA ILE A 96 0.88 -3.02 -1.55
C ILE A 96 1.10 -4.41 -2.13
N GLY A 97 0.42 -5.40 -1.56
CA GLY A 97 0.44 -6.78 -2.03
C GLY A 97 -0.36 -6.96 -3.31
N ARG A 98 -0.02 -7.98 -4.09
CA ARG A 98 -0.82 -8.38 -5.26
C ARG A 98 -2.23 -8.81 -4.81
N PRO A 99 -3.32 -8.17 -5.29
CA PRO A 99 -4.66 -8.60 -4.96
C PRO A 99 -4.98 -9.94 -5.62
N LEU A 100 -5.91 -10.73 -5.05
CA LEU A 100 -6.34 -11.98 -5.68
C LEU A 100 -6.99 -11.74 -7.06
N HIS A 101 -7.78 -10.67 -7.17
CA HIS A 101 -8.38 -10.19 -8.43
C HIS A 101 -7.35 -9.42 -9.27
N PHE A 102 -6.26 -10.09 -9.65
CA PHE A 102 -5.16 -9.51 -10.42
C PHE A 102 -5.45 -9.52 -11.93
N GLY A 103 -5.21 -8.38 -12.59
CA GLY A 103 -5.44 -8.24 -14.04
C GLY A 103 -6.92 -8.10 -14.42
N GLU A 104 -7.79 -7.85 -13.45
CA GLU A 104 -9.18 -7.50 -13.67
C GLU A 104 -9.35 -5.98 -13.80
N GLU A 105 -10.30 -5.57 -14.63
CA GLU A 105 -10.66 -4.17 -14.86
C GLU A 105 -12.17 -4.02 -14.74
N MET A 106 -12.62 -2.94 -14.10
CA MET A 106 -14.03 -2.58 -14.06
C MET A 106 -14.23 -1.06 -14.14
N MET A 107 -14.91 -0.58 -15.19
CA MET A 107 -15.29 0.83 -15.39
C MET A 107 -14.09 1.81 -15.43
N GLY A 108 -12.99 1.40 -16.05
CA GLY A 108 -11.71 2.10 -16.11
C GLY A 108 -10.85 1.95 -14.85
N VAL A 109 -11.24 1.08 -13.90
CA VAL A 109 -10.51 0.87 -12.65
C VAL A 109 -9.88 -0.51 -12.64
N ASP A 110 -8.54 -0.56 -12.51
CA ASP A 110 -7.74 -1.77 -12.37
C ASP A 110 -7.08 -1.86 -10.98
N GLN A 111 -6.28 -2.89 -10.74
CA GLN A 111 -5.59 -3.09 -9.46
C GLN A 111 -4.61 -1.95 -9.09
N TYR A 112 -4.09 -1.22 -10.08
CA TYR A 112 -3.11 -0.17 -9.84
C TYR A 112 -3.81 1.13 -9.51
N ASN A 113 -4.67 1.63 -10.40
CA ASN A 113 -5.32 2.93 -10.25
C ASN A 113 -6.38 2.91 -9.12
N ALA A 114 -6.90 1.73 -8.75
CA ALA A 114 -7.73 1.58 -7.56
C ALA A 114 -7.02 2.06 -6.28
N VAL A 115 -5.70 1.92 -6.22
CA VAL A 115 -4.88 2.30 -5.07
C VAL A 115 -4.15 3.62 -5.32
N THR A 116 -3.42 3.72 -6.43
CA THR A 116 -2.48 4.83 -6.67
C THR A 116 -3.18 6.18 -6.81
N ASP A 117 -4.35 6.26 -7.45
CA ASP A 117 -5.10 7.52 -7.57
C ASP A 117 -5.51 8.08 -6.20
N ILE A 118 -5.82 7.21 -5.24
CA ILE A 118 -6.26 7.61 -3.90
C ILE A 118 -5.07 8.08 -3.06
N LEU A 119 -3.94 7.38 -3.20
CA LEU A 119 -2.73 7.59 -2.41
C LEU A 119 -1.80 8.67 -2.97
N ALA A 120 -1.81 8.93 -4.27
CA ALA A 120 -0.93 9.90 -4.93
C ALA A 120 -0.93 11.29 -4.26
N PRO A 121 -2.08 11.86 -3.84
CA PRO A 121 -2.09 13.15 -3.14
C PRO A 121 -1.34 13.18 -1.80
N LEU A 122 -1.00 12.02 -1.22
CA LEU A 122 -0.23 11.94 0.03
C LEU A 122 1.27 12.20 -0.18
N GLY A 123 1.76 12.15 -1.43
CA GLY A 123 3.15 12.50 -1.77
C GLY A 123 4.21 11.58 -1.15
N VAL A 124 3.83 10.37 -0.77
CA VAL A 124 4.74 9.35 -0.21
C VAL A 124 4.93 8.17 -1.18
N PRO A 125 6.05 7.44 -1.11
CA PRO A 125 6.28 6.31 -2.00
C PRO A 125 5.26 5.19 -1.81
N VAL A 126 4.88 4.55 -2.91
CA VAL A 126 4.00 3.37 -2.96
C VAL A 126 4.74 2.29 -3.75
N ILE A 127 5.01 1.16 -3.10
CA ILE A 127 5.63 -0.01 -3.73
C ILE A 127 4.51 -1.03 -3.95
N MET A 128 4.28 -1.41 -5.20
CA MET A 128 3.20 -2.31 -5.60
C MET A 128 3.72 -3.73 -5.87
N ASP A 129 2.79 -4.66 -6.03
CA ASP A 129 3.03 -6.04 -6.44
C ASP A 129 3.93 -6.87 -5.52
N LEU A 130 3.94 -6.55 -4.22
CA LEU A 130 4.65 -7.36 -3.25
C LEU A 130 4.01 -8.74 -3.10
N ASP A 131 4.85 -9.73 -2.80
CA ASP A 131 4.48 -11.07 -2.38
C ASP A 131 3.97 -11.08 -0.93
N ILE A 132 3.04 -10.19 -0.57
CA ILE A 132 2.37 -10.14 0.73
C ILE A 132 0.87 -10.32 0.50
N GLY A 133 0.21 -11.18 1.28
CA GLY A 133 -1.23 -11.40 1.17
C GLY A 133 -1.61 -12.78 0.64
N HIS A 134 -2.68 -12.84 -0.16
CA HIS A 134 -3.38 -14.09 -0.47
C HIS A 134 -2.79 -14.91 -1.61
N LEU A 135 -1.94 -14.32 -2.47
CA LEU A 135 -1.28 -15.02 -3.57
C LEU A 135 0.09 -15.59 -3.18
N PRO A 136 0.49 -16.79 -3.66
CA PRO A 136 1.84 -17.30 -3.48
C PRO A 136 2.86 -16.67 -4.45
N PRO A 137 4.15 -16.61 -4.07
CA PRO A 137 4.69 -16.86 -2.73
C PRO A 137 4.25 -15.79 -1.71
N GLN A 138 4.35 -16.10 -0.41
CA GLN A 138 3.89 -15.22 0.67
C GLN A 138 5.05 -14.90 1.64
N MET A 139 5.50 -13.66 1.61
CA MET A 139 6.50 -13.10 2.52
C MET A 139 5.83 -12.66 3.83
N PRO A 140 6.27 -13.19 4.99
CA PRO A 140 5.70 -12.79 6.28
C PRO A 140 6.11 -11.36 6.66
N ILE A 141 5.15 -10.60 7.21
CA ILE A 141 5.35 -9.24 7.71
C ILE A 141 5.07 -9.19 9.21
N ILE A 142 5.93 -8.50 9.96
CA ILE A 142 5.78 -8.34 11.41
C ILE A 142 5.07 -7.01 11.70
N SER A 143 3.76 -7.08 11.93
CA SER A 143 2.95 -5.91 12.24
C SER A 143 3.38 -5.25 13.55
N GLY A 144 3.44 -3.92 13.55
CA GLY A 144 3.81 -3.11 14.70
C GLY A 144 5.32 -2.97 14.94
N ALA A 145 6.18 -3.68 14.22
CA ALA A 145 7.63 -3.51 14.35
C ALA A 145 8.12 -2.21 13.67
N MET A 146 9.22 -1.63 14.19
CA MET A 146 9.97 -0.63 13.44
C MET A 146 10.72 -1.31 12.31
N CYS A 147 10.73 -0.71 11.12
CA CYS A 147 11.46 -1.23 9.98
C CYS A 147 12.17 -0.16 9.17
N GLU A 148 13.20 -0.60 8.45
CA GLU A 148 13.72 0.06 7.27
C GLU A 148 13.37 -0.78 6.05
N VAL A 149 12.79 -0.15 5.03
CA VAL A 149 12.49 -0.76 3.74
C VAL A 149 13.41 -0.16 2.69
N LYS A 150 14.02 -1.03 1.90
CA LYS A 150 14.76 -0.67 0.71
C LYS A 150 14.18 -1.40 -0.48
N ALA A 151 13.85 -0.67 -1.55
CA ALA A 151 13.42 -1.25 -2.81
C ALA A 151 14.20 -0.67 -3.99
N ALA A 152 14.78 -1.55 -4.80
CA ALA A 152 15.54 -1.23 -6.01
C ALA A 152 15.62 -2.48 -6.90
N ASP A 153 15.65 -2.31 -8.22
CA ASP A 153 15.88 -3.40 -9.19
C ASP A 153 14.98 -4.64 -8.98
N ASN A 154 13.68 -4.43 -8.77
CA ASN A 154 12.70 -5.49 -8.45
C ASN A 154 13.06 -6.35 -7.23
N LYS A 155 13.83 -5.78 -6.29
CA LYS A 155 14.13 -6.40 -5.00
C LYS A 155 13.64 -5.50 -3.90
N ILE A 156 13.10 -6.13 -2.86
CA ILE A 156 12.73 -5.46 -1.61
C ILE A 156 13.48 -6.12 -0.45
N SER A 157 13.91 -5.30 0.50
CA SER A 157 14.49 -5.74 1.78
C SER A 157 13.80 -5.00 2.91
N ILE A 158 13.36 -5.74 3.92
CA ILE A 158 12.73 -5.21 5.13
C ILE A 158 13.58 -5.62 6.31
N ILE A 159 14.20 -4.65 6.99
CA ILE A 159 15.01 -4.88 8.17
C ILE A 159 14.20 -4.44 9.38
N TYR A 160 13.91 -5.39 10.28
CA TYR A 160 13.16 -5.14 11.50
C TYR A 160 14.09 -4.71 12.64
N ARG A 161 13.70 -3.67 13.37
CA ARG A 161 14.41 -3.16 14.54
C ARG A 161 13.58 -3.41 15.78
N TYR A 162 14.11 -4.25 16.67
CA TYR A 162 13.52 -4.52 17.98
C TYR A 162 14.28 -3.68 19.02
N LYS A 163 13.54 -2.96 19.86
CA LYS A 163 14.05 -2.28 21.05
C LYS A 163 13.44 -2.94 22.27
#